data_AF-A0A661WGA4-F1
#
_entry.id   AF-A0A661WGA4-F1
#
_cell.length_a   1.000
_cell.length_b   1.000
_cell.length_c   1.000
_cell.angle_alpha   90.00
_cell.angle_beta   90.00
_cell.angle_gamma   90.00
#
_symmetry.space_group_name_H-M   'P 1'
#
loop_
_entity.id
_entity.type
_entity.pdbx_description
1 polymer ?
#
loop_
_entity_poly.entity_id
_entity_poly.type
_entity_poly.pdbx_seq_one_letter_code
_entity_poly.pdbx_strand_id
1 'polypeptide(L)'
;VWQDRYLDGLIRPTVRGVIRDAVSQFRVNEVYSTKRDQLKTQIEDVMRESMEDNGLILSDFVLRNITFTDEYAASIEQKQIAEQLAQQAEYIVEQRFQEAEQARQVAEGTKDAAILAAEGRAESAVIEAKAEAEALQLIAEVLAANPQLLNYRYIEKLAPGIQVMLVPNDNPYILPLPDITP
;
A
#
# COMPACT_ATOMS: atom_id res chain seq x y z
N VAL A 1 -5.21 79.38 10.18
CA VAL A 1 -6.05 78.35 10.85
C VAL A 1 -6.01 77.00 10.10
N TRP A 2 -4.88 76.65 9.46
CA TRP A 2 -4.69 75.37 8.75
C TRP A 2 -3.61 74.48 9.40
N GLN A 3 -2.89 74.98 10.41
CA GLN A 3 -1.70 74.32 10.97
C GLN A 3 -2.00 72.96 11.60
N ASP A 4 -3.21 72.71 12.12
CA ASP A 4 -3.54 71.44 12.79
C ASP A 4 -4.45 70.49 11.99
N ARG A 5 -5.03 70.94 10.87
CA ARG A 5 -5.98 70.11 10.09
C ARG A 5 -5.31 69.19 9.09
N TYR A 6 -4.02 69.40 8.82
CA TYR A 6 -3.28 68.66 7.80
C TYR A 6 -3.11 67.17 8.16
N LEU A 7 -2.87 66.91 9.44
CA LEU A 7 -2.66 65.57 9.96
C LEU A 7 -3.94 64.73 9.87
N ASP A 8 -5.08 65.27 10.31
CA ASP A 8 -6.35 64.54 10.34
C ASP A 8 -7.15 64.63 9.04
N GLY A 9 -6.96 65.71 8.26
CA GLY A 9 -7.73 65.99 7.04
C GLY A 9 -7.08 65.51 5.75
N LEU A 10 -5.77 65.30 5.72
CA LEU A 10 -5.04 64.86 4.53
C LEU A 10 -4.16 63.64 4.81
N ILE A 11 -3.21 63.74 5.73
CA ILE A 11 -2.22 62.66 5.95
C ILE A 11 -2.91 61.36 6.37
N ARG A 12 -3.68 61.36 7.47
CA ARG A 12 -4.34 60.13 7.96
C ARG A 12 -5.30 59.51 6.93
N PRO A 13 -6.18 60.27 6.25
CA PRO A 13 -7.04 59.73 5.19
C PRO A 13 -6.25 59.11 4.03
N THR A 14 -5.24 59.81 3.50
CA THR A 14 -4.41 59.32 2.40
C THR A 14 -3.68 58.03 2.78
N VAL A 15 -3.02 58.01 3.95
CA VAL A 15 -2.35 56.80 4.47
C VAL A 15 -3.32 55.62 4.56
N ARG A 16 -4.52 55.85 5.12
CA ARG A 16 -5.52 54.77 5.26
C ARG A 16 -6.01 54.27 3.90
N GLY A 17 -6.21 55.16 2.93
CA GLY A 17 -6.62 54.80 1.58
C GLY A 17 -5.58 53.92 0.89
N VAL A 18 -4.33 54.39 0.83
CA VAL A 18 -3.23 53.67 0.17
C VAL A 18 -2.99 52.30 0.82
N ILE A 19 -2.98 52.22 2.16
CA ILE A 19 -2.82 50.93 2.85
C ILE A 19 -3.98 49.97 2.54
N ARG A 20 -5.22 50.47 2.54
CA ARG A 20 -6.41 49.66 2.23
C ARG A 20 -6.35 49.10 0.81
N ASP A 21 -5.99 49.93 -0.15
CA ASP A 21 -5.94 49.56 -1.56
C ASP A 21 -4.79 48.58 -1.82
N ALA A 22 -3.60 48.85 -1.26
CA ALA A 22 -2.45 47.95 -1.36
C ALA A 22 -2.76 46.57 -0.76
N VAL A 23 -3.31 46.50 0.45
CA VAL A 23 -3.63 45.21 1.11
C VAL A 23 -4.70 44.42 0.35
N SER A 24 -5.63 45.09 -0.35
CA SER A 24 -6.69 44.41 -1.13
C SER A 24 -6.16 43.58 -2.30
N GLN A 25 -4.95 43.89 -2.79
CA GLN A 25 -4.31 43.19 -3.92
C GLN A 25 -3.61 41.89 -3.49
N PHE A 26 -3.40 41.67 -2.19
CA PHE A 26 -2.68 40.52 -1.66
C PHE A 26 -3.62 39.54 -0.97
N ARG A 27 -3.29 38.25 -1.08
CA ARG A 27 -3.95 37.26 -0.23
C ARG A 27 -3.43 37.39 1.20
N VAL A 28 -4.29 37.12 2.17
CA VAL A 28 -3.99 37.28 3.61
C VAL A 28 -2.74 36.53 4.07
N ASN A 29 -2.52 35.32 3.56
CA ASN A 29 -1.33 34.52 3.86
C ASN A 29 -0.03 35.11 3.29
N GLU A 30 -0.12 35.88 2.20
CA GLU A 30 1.02 36.53 1.55
C GLU A 30 1.45 37.80 2.30
N VAL A 31 0.48 38.52 2.85
CA VAL A 31 0.69 39.74 3.65
C VAL A 31 1.49 39.44 4.93
N TYR A 32 1.31 38.27 5.53
CA TYR A 32 1.97 37.89 6.78
C TYR A 32 3.36 37.24 6.60
N SER A 33 3.67 36.71 5.40
CA SER A 33 4.89 35.91 5.20
C SER A 33 5.74 36.39 4.01
N THR A 34 5.57 35.79 2.84
CA THR A 34 6.49 35.88 1.70
C THR A 34 6.46 37.21 0.98
N LYS A 35 5.37 37.97 1.06
CA LYS A 35 5.20 39.24 0.34
C LYS A 35 5.13 40.45 1.26
N ARG A 36 5.48 40.30 2.55
CA ARG A 36 5.46 41.42 3.51
C ARG A 36 6.36 42.58 3.08
N ASP A 37 7.59 42.27 2.64
CA ASP A 37 8.54 43.29 2.20
C ASP A 37 8.10 43.92 0.88
N GLN A 38 7.55 43.13 -0.04
CA GLN A 38 6.97 43.63 -1.29
C GLN A 38 5.79 44.59 -1.03
N LEU A 39 4.89 44.22 -0.11
CA LEU A 39 3.78 45.08 0.32
C LEU A 39 4.30 46.37 0.96
N LYS A 40 5.35 46.28 1.80
CA LYS A 40 5.98 47.46 2.40
C LYS A 40 6.48 48.41 1.31
N THR A 41 7.27 47.91 0.36
CA THR A 41 7.82 48.72 -0.74
C THR A 41 6.72 49.33 -1.59
N GLN A 42 5.70 48.56 -1.96
CA GLN A 42 4.59 49.07 -2.77
C GLN A 42 3.81 50.18 -2.05
N ILE A 43 3.53 50.00 -0.75
CA ILE A 43 2.88 51.05 0.06
C ILE A 43 3.79 52.28 0.11
N GLU A 44 5.08 52.11 0.36
CA GLU A 44 6.03 53.22 0.44
C GLU A 44 6.11 54.03 -0.85
N ASP A 45 6.17 53.37 -2.00
CA ASP A 45 6.23 54.02 -3.32
C ASP A 45 4.97 54.84 -3.61
N VAL A 46 3.79 54.24 -3.44
CA VAL A 46 2.50 54.92 -3.66
C VAL A 46 2.28 56.05 -2.65
N MET A 47 2.71 55.83 -1.40
CA MET A 47 2.67 56.87 -0.37
C MET A 47 3.59 58.05 -0.73
N ARG A 48 4.79 57.79 -1.25
CA ARG A 48 5.73 58.84 -1.63
C ARG A 48 5.16 59.72 -2.74
N GLU A 49 4.63 59.10 -3.79
CA GLU A 49 3.99 59.81 -4.91
C GLU A 49 2.81 60.67 -4.41
N SER A 50 1.89 60.08 -3.62
CA SER A 50 0.73 60.81 -3.10
C SER A 50 1.10 61.96 -2.15
N MET A 51 2.20 61.81 -1.40
CA MET A 51 2.71 62.85 -0.50
C MET A 51 3.37 63.99 -1.30
N GLU A 52 4.13 63.67 -2.35
CA GLU A 52 4.76 64.66 -3.24
C GLU A 52 3.73 65.52 -3.97
N ASP A 53 2.60 64.94 -4.43
CA ASP A 53 1.48 65.68 -5.03
C ASP A 53 0.91 66.77 -4.10
N ASN A 54 1.06 66.58 -2.80
CA ASN A 54 0.62 67.51 -1.77
C ASN A 54 1.76 68.38 -1.20
N GLY A 55 2.94 68.35 -1.83
CA GLY A 55 4.12 69.11 -1.42
C GLY A 55 4.81 68.59 -0.16
N LEU A 56 4.64 67.31 0.17
CA LEU A 56 5.28 66.65 1.31
C LEU A 56 6.38 65.70 0.87
N ILE A 57 7.34 65.50 1.77
CA ILE A 57 8.43 64.55 1.58
C ILE A 57 8.26 63.43 2.60
N LEU A 58 8.11 62.19 2.11
CA LEU A 58 8.10 60.99 2.95
C LEU A 58 9.55 60.60 3.27
N SER A 59 9.96 60.69 4.54
CA SER A 59 11.32 60.31 4.95
C SER A 59 11.53 58.80 5.11
N ASP A 60 10.59 58.10 5.76
CA ASP A 60 10.64 56.66 5.97
C ASP A 60 9.23 56.12 6.25
N PHE A 61 8.98 54.86 5.87
CA PHE A 61 7.76 54.12 6.17
C PHE A 61 8.08 52.80 6.86
N VAL A 62 7.48 52.60 8.04
CA VAL A 62 7.67 51.37 8.83
C VAL A 62 6.32 50.69 9.07
N LEU A 63 6.16 49.51 8.48
CA LEU A 63 5.06 48.61 8.77
C LEU A 63 5.39 47.82 10.05
N ARG A 64 4.63 48.06 11.13
CA ARG A 64 4.82 47.41 12.43
C ARG A 64 4.10 46.07 12.49
N ASN A 65 2.80 46.10 12.81
CA ASN A 65 1.98 44.91 13.04
C ASN A 65 0.83 44.86 12.04
N ILE A 66 0.53 43.65 11.57
CA ILE A 66 -0.64 43.34 10.76
C ILE A 66 -1.49 42.39 11.58
N THR A 67 -2.71 42.80 11.88
CA THR A 67 -3.66 42.03 12.68
C THR A 67 -4.98 41.90 11.94
N PHE A 68 -5.52 40.69 11.91
CA PHE A 68 -6.87 40.45 11.42
C PHE A 68 -7.89 40.70 12.53
N THR A 69 -9.14 40.94 12.16
CA THR A 69 -10.23 40.85 13.12
C THR A 69 -10.38 39.40 13.58
N ASP A 70 -10.83 39.19 14.82
CA ASP A 70 -10.99 37.84 15.38
C ASP A 70 -11.91 36.97 14.51
N GLU A 71 -12.99 37.56 13.98
CA GLU A 71 -13.94 36.90 13.07
C GLU A 71 -13.29 36.41 11.77
N TYR A 72 -12.39 37.23 11.20
CA TYR A 72 -11.69 36.86 9.97
C TYR A 72 -10.64 35.78 10.24
N ALA A 73 -9.89 35.89 11.34
CA ALA A 73 -8.93 34.86 11.74
C ALA A 73 -9.62 33.50 11.94
N ALA A 74 -10.75 33.48 12.64
CA ALA A 74 -11.55 32.27 12.84
C ALA A 74 -12.07 31.69 11.52
N SER A 75 -12.49 32.53 10.57
CA SER A 75 -12.97 32.08 9.26
C SER A 75 -11.85 31.41 8.43
N ILE A 76 -10.63 31.95 8.49
CA ILE A 76 -9.47 31.36 7.82
C ILE A 76 -9.09 30.02 8.45
N GLU A 77 -9.05 29.94 9.79
CA GLU A 77 -8.79 28.71 10.51
C GLU A 77 -9.82 27.62 10.16
N GLN A 78 -11.11 27.97 10.16
CA GLN A 78 -12.18 27.05 9.75
C GLN A 78 -12.01 26.55 8.31
N LYS A 79 -11.63 27.44 7.39
CA LYS A 79 -11.36 27.06 5.99
C LYS A 79 -10.18 26.09 5.90
N GLN A 80 -9.09 26.35 6.63
CA GLN A 80 -7.93 25.46 6.67
C GLN A 80 -8.29 24.09 7.25
N ILE A 81 -9.08 24.06 8.32
CA ILE A 81 -9.58 22.80 8.90
C ILE A 81 -10.42 22.06 7.87
N ALA A 82 -11.33 22.73 7.16
CA ALA A 82 -12.15 22.11 6.13
C ALA A 82 -11.32 21.56 4.96
N GLU A 83 -10.32 22.30 4.49
CA GLU A 83 -9.40 21.85 3.44
C GLU A 83 -8.58 20.63 3.90
N GLN A 84 -8.07 20.63 5.13
CA GLN A 84 -7.37 19.49 5.71
C GLN A 84 -8.27 18.26 5.85
N LEU A 85 -9.51 18.43 6.31
CA LEU A 85 -10.47 17.34 6.40
C LEU A 85 -10.82 16.77 5.03
N ALA A 86 -10.98 17.61 4.01
CA ALA A 86 -11.20 17.16 2.64
C ALA A 86 -10.01 16.36 2.10
N GLN A 87 -8.78 16.84 2.32
CA GLN A 87 -7.56 16.13 1.92
C GLN A 87 -7.40 14.80 2.66
N GLN A 88 -7.72 14.76 3.96
CA GLN A 88 -7.72 13.50 4.73
C GLN A 88 -8.76 12.52 4.20
N ALA A 89 -9.96 12.99 3.86
CA ALA A 89 -11.00 12.14 3.28
C ALA A 89 -10.58 11.55 1.93
N GLU A 90 -9.96 12.36 1.06
CA GLU A 90 -9.41 11.89 -0.22
C GLU A 90 -8.33 10.82 -0.01
N TYR A 91 -7.42 11.05 0.94
CA TYR A 91 -6.38 10.08 1.29
C TYR A 91 -6.94 8.76 1.82
N ILE A 92 -8.00 8.81 2.64
CA ILE A 92 -8.68 7.61 3.13
C ILE A 92 -9.31 6.84 1.98
N VAL A 93 -9.97 7.51 1.04
CA VAL A 93 -10.58 6.86 -0.13
C VAL A 93 -9.52 6.17 -0.98
N GLU A 94 -8.41 6.85 -1.24
CA GLU A 94 -7.28 6.28 -1.99
C GLU A 94 -6.67 5.07 -1.27
N GLN A 95 -6.48 5.16 0.05
CA GLN A 95 -5.99 4.04 0.85
C GLN A 95 -6.94 2.84 0.75
N ARG A 96 -8.26 3.05 0.85
CA ARG A 96 -9.25 1.98 0.71
C ARG A 96 -9.24 1.34 -0.68
N PHE A 97 -9.04 2.14 -1.72
CA PHE A 97 -8.91 1.64 -3.08
C PHE A 97 -7.68 0.72 -3.21
N GLN A 98 -6.52 1.16 -2.71
CA GLN A 98 -5.29 0.37 -2.73
C GLN A 98 -5.42 -0.93 -1.90
N GLU A 99 -6.03 -0.87 -0.71
CA GLU A 99 -6.31 -2.06 0.11
C GLU A 99 -7.18 -3.07 -0.65
N ALA A 100 -8.23 -2.60 -1.34
CA ALA A 100 -9.11 -3.46 -2.13
C ALA A 100 -8.39 -4.08 -3.34
N GLU A 101 -7.55 -3.30 -4.02
CA GLU A 101 -6.77 -3.80 -5.15
C GLU A 101 -5.72 -4.84 -4.72
N GLN A 102 -5.03 -4.59 -3.61
CA GLN A 102 -4.08 -5.54 -3.03
C GLN A 102 -4.79 -6.86 -2.67
N ALA A 103 -5.96 -6.80 -2.04
CA ALA A 103 -6.75 -7.99 -1.72
C ALA A 103 -7.15 -8.77 -2.97
N ARG A 104 -7.53 -8.08 -4.06
CA ARG A 104 -7.84 -8.70 -5.35
C ARG A 104 -6.62 -9.41 -5.94
N GLN A 105 -5.46 -8.74 -5.96
CA GLN A 105 -4.21 -9.32 -6.49
C GLN A 105 -3.75 -10.53 -5.68
N VAL A 106 -3.88 -10.50 -4.35
CA VAL A 106 -3.59 -11.65 -3.50
C VAL A 106 -4.52 -12.81 -3.82
N ALA A 107 -5.83 -12.57 -3.93
CA ALA A 107 -6.80 -13.61 -4.27
C ALA A 107 -6.51 -14.23 -5.65
N GLU A 108 -6.21 -13.40 -6.65
CA GLU A 108 -5.79 -13.84 -7.99
C GLU A 108 -4.50 -14.68 -7.93
N GLY A 109 -3.47 -14.20 -7.23
CA GLY A 109 -2.23 -14.93 -7.02
C GLY A 109 -2.43 -16.28 -6.32
N THR A 110 -3.32 -16.35 -5.32
CA THR A 110 -3.66 -17.63 -4.66
C THR A 110 -4.40 -18.60 -5.57
N LYS A 111 -5.29 -18.09 -6.42
CA LYS A 111 -6.03 -18.89 -7.40
C LYS A 111 -5.06 -19.47 -8.42
N ASP A 112 -4.20 -18.62 -8.98
CA ASP A 112 -3.24 -19.02 -10.00
C ASP A 112 -2.21 -20.00 -9.44
N ALA A 113 -1.73 -19.77 -8.20
CA ALA A 113 -0.85 -20.71 -7.51
C ALA A 113 -1.53 -22.07 -7.29
N ALA A 114 -2.81 -22.10 -6.93
CA ALA A 114 -3.56 -23.35 -6.75
C ALA A 114 -3.76 -24.11 -8.07
N ILE A 115 -4.02 -23.40 -9.17
CA ILE A 115 -4.11 -23.98 -10.52
C ILE A 115 -2.77 -24.58 -10.92
N LEU A 116 -1.68 -23.82 -10.82
CA LEU A 116 -0.35 -24.28 -11.20
C LEU A 116 0.11 -25.48 -10.35
N ALA A 117 -0.22 -25.48 -9.06
CA ALA A 117 0.06 -26.61 -8.18
C ALA A 117 -0.79 -27.86 -8.50
N ALA A 118 -2.02 -27.69 -9.00
CA ALA A 118 -2.84 -28.80 -9.47
C ALA A 118 -2.31 -29.37 -10.78
N GLU A 119 -1.93 -28.51 -11.73
CA GLU A 119 -1.31 -28.88 -13.00
C GLU A 119 0.01 -29.63 -12.79
N GLY A 120 0.90 -29.09 -11.96
CA GLY A 120 2.18 -29.73 -11.64
C GLY A 120 2.01 -31.10 -10.96
N ARG A 121 1.00 -31.28 -10.11
CA ARG A 121 0.67 -32.59 -9.53
C ARG A 121 0.13 -33.57 -10.57
N ALA A 122 -0.74 -33.11 -11.46
CA ALA A 122 -1.27 -33.94 -12.54
C ALA A 122 -0.15 -34.40 -13.49
N GLU A 123 0.74 -33.49 -13.87
CA GLU A 123 1.89 -33.80 -14.72
C GLU A 123 2.86 -34.77 -14.04
N SER A 124 3.18 -34.55 -12.76
CA SER A 124 4.04 -35.45 -11.98
C SER A 124 3.47 -36.87 -11.92
N ALA A 125 2.15 -37.01 -11.64
CA ALA A 125 1.49 -38.30 -11.61
C ALA A 125 1.52 -39.03 -12.97
N VAL A 126 1.41 -38.29 -14.08
CA VAL A 126 1.54 -38.87 -15.43
C VAL A 126 2.96 -39.35 -15.69
N ILE A 127 3.98 -38.59 -15.28
CA ILE A 127 5.39 -38.97 -15.43
C ILE A 127 5.70 -40.21 -14.59
N GLU A 128 5.26 -40.25 -13.33
CA GLU A 128 5.42 -41.40 -12.43
C GLU A 128 4.74 -42.65 -13.00
N ALA A 129 3.49 -42.55 -13.44
CA ALA A 129 2.77 -43.69 -14.03
C ALA A 129 3.44 -44.22 -15.30
N LYS A 130 4.02 -43.35 -16.14
CA LYS A 130 4.80 -43.76 -17.32
C LYS A 130 6.09 -44.48 -16.90
N ALA A 131 6.81 -43.94 -15.93
CA ALA A 131 8.05 -44.54 -15.43
C ALA A 131 7.78 -45.92 -14.79
N GLU A 132 6.69 -46.06 -14.03
CA GLU A 132 6.26 -47.36 -13.48
C GLU A 132 5.87 -48.36 -14.57
N ALA A 133 5.15 -47.92 -15.60
CA ALA A 133 4.77 -48.78 -16.72
C ALA A 133 6.00 -49.30 -17.49
N GLU A 134 6.98 -48.44 -17.77
CA GLU A 134 8.25 -48.83 -18.40
C GLU A 134 9.04 -49.80 -17.52
N ALA A 135 9.13 -49.53 -16.21
CA ALA A 135 9.80 -50.42 -15.26
C ALA A 135 9.12 -51.81 -15.21
N LEU A 136 7.79 -51.85 -15.19
CA LEU A 136 7.01 -53.09 -15.21
C LEU A 136 7.19 -53.86 -16.52
N GLN A 137 7.24 -53.18 -17.66
CA GLN A 137 7.53 -53.82 -18.95
C GLN A 137 8.89 -54.48 -18.96
N LEU A 138 9.93 -53.78 -18.49
CA LEU A 138 11.28 -54.33 -18.38
C LEU A 138 11.31 -55.56 -17.46
N ILE A 139 10.60 -55.50 -16.33
CA ILE A 139 10.47 -56.64 -15.41
C ILE A 139 9.75 -57.81 -16.09
N ALA A 140 8.66 -57.54 -16.83
CA ALA A 140 7.89 -58.54 -17.54
C ALA A 140 8.72 -59.25 -18.62
N GLU A 141 9.55 -58.51 -19.37
CA GLU A 141 10.49 -59.08 -20.35
C GLU A 141 11.50 -60.02 -19.69
N VAL A 142 12.11 -59.60 -18.58
CA VAL A 142 13.06 -60.43 -17.83
C VAL A 142 12.38 -61.69 -17.26
N LEU A 143 11.15 -61.58 -16.77
CA LEU A 143 10.35 -62.71 -16.27
C LEU A 143 9.97 -63.70 -17.38
N ALA A 144 9.62 -63.21 -18.57
CA ALA A 144 9.31 -64.05 -19.73
C ALA A 144 10.53 -64.86 -20.19
N ALA A 145 11.73 -64.25 -20.13
CA ALA A 145 12.97 -64.93 -20.46
C ALA A 145 13.40 -65.96 -19.40
N ASN A 146 12.96 -65.80 -18.14
CA ASN A 146 13.38 -66.69 -17.04
C ASN A 146 12.25 -66.91 -16.00
N PRO A 147 11.34 -67.88 -16.23
CA PRO A 147 10.17 -68.12 -15.38
C PRO A 147 10.52 -68.52 -13.94
N GLN A 148 11.71 -69.08 -13.71
CA GLN A 148 12.16 -69.50 -12.37
C GLN A 148 12.57 -68.32 -11.47
N LEU A 149 12.77 -67.12 -12.03
CA LEU A 149 13.17 -65.92 -11.29
C LEU A 149 12.09 -65.45 -10.31
N LEU A 150 10.81 -65.66 -10.64
CA LEU A 150 9.69 -65.32 -9.78
C LEU A 150 9.71 -66.15 -8.48
N ASN A 151 10.02 -67.45 -8.60
CA ASN A 151 10.19 -68.35 -7.45
C ASN A 151 11.40 -67.96 -6.60
N TYR A 152 12.53 -67.61 -7.22
CA TYR A 152 13.71 -67.15 -6.49
C TYR A 152 13.44 -65.85 -5.72
N ARG A 153 12.83 -64.84 -6.36
CA ARG A 153 12.42 -63.57 -5.71
C ARG A 153 11.39 -63.77 -4.60
N TYR A 154 10.48 -64.73 -4.75
CA TYR A 154 9.52 -65.10 -3.70
C TYR A 154 10.24 -65.70 -2.49
N ILE A 155 11.16 -66.63 -2.71
CA ILE A 155 12.01 -67.23 -1.66
C ILE A 155 12.89 -66.18 -0.98
N GLU A 156 13.40 -65.20 -1.72
CA GLU A 156 14.27 -64.12 -1.20
C GLU A 156 13.48 -63.05 -0.40
N LYS A 157 12.22 -62.77 -0.78
CA LYS A 157 11.32 -61.87 -0.04
C LYS A 157 10.62 -62.54 1.15
N LEU A 158 10.58 -63.87 1.21
CA LEU A 158 10.22 -64.59 2.42
C LEU A 158 11.29 -64.29 3.46
N ALA A 159 10.94 -63.47 4.47
CA ALA A 159 11.82 -63.11 5.57
C ALA A 159 12.48 -64.37 6.19
N PRO A 160 13.70 -64.27 6.75
CA PRO A 160 14.51 -65.41 7.22
C PRO A 160 13.92 -66.27 8.36
N GLY A 161 12.61 -66.15 8.67
CA GLY A 161 11.91 -66.88 9.73
C GLY A 161 10.75 -67.78 9.28
N ILE A 162 10.44 -67.93 7.98
CA ILE A 162 9.32 -68.77 7.53
C ILE A 162 9.84 -70.17 7.14
N GLN A 163 9.57 -71.17 7.97
CA GLN A 163 9.83 -72.59 7.66
C GLN A 163 8.86 -73.06 6.56
N VAL A 164 9.40 -73.40 5.40
CA VAL A 164 8.64 -74.01 4.30
C VAL A 164 8.55 -75.52 4.55
N MET A 165 7.34 -76.04 4.81
CA MET A 165 7.08 -77.48 4.91
C MET A 165 6.48 -77.97 3.59
N LEU A 166 7.25 -78.78 2.85
CA LEU A 166 6.81 -79.40 1.60
C LEU A 166 5.92 -80.60 1.94
N VAL A 167 4.63 -80.52 1.61
CA VAL A 167 3.67 -81.58 1.93
C VAL A 167 3.40 -82.44 0.69
N PRO A 168 3.72 -83.75 0.70
CA PRO A 168 3.34 -84.68 -0.36
C PRO A 168 1.81 -84.89 -0.38
N ASN A 169 1.24 -85.01 -1.58
CA ASN A 169 -0.20 -84.92 -1.88
C ASN A 169 -1.12 -86.02 -1.30
N ASP A 170 -0.63 -86.92 -0.45
CA ASP A 170 -1.36 -88.16 -0.08
C ASP A 170 -1.44 -88.45 1.42
N ASN A 171 -1.34 -87.45 2.30
CA ASN A 171 -1.66 -87.65 3.71
C ASN A 171 -2.53 -86.53 4.30
N PRO A 172 -3.69 -86.84 4.93
CA PRO A 172 -4.56 -85.84 5.51
C PRO A 172 -3.96 -85.33 6.83
N TYR A 173 -3.67 -84.04 6.92
CA TYR A 173 -3.24 -83.41 8.17
C TYR A 173 -4.44 -82.92 8.96
N ILE A 174 -4.42 -83.19 10.27
CA ILE A 174 -5.28 -82.54 11.25
C ILE A 174 -4.52 -81.34 11.79
N LEU A 175 -5.00 -80.13 11.53
CA LEU A 175 -4.48 -78.90 12.13
C LEU A 175 -5.11 -78.74 13.52
N PRO A 176 -4.34 -78.80 14.62
CA PRO A 176 -4.87 -78.39 15.90
C PRO A 176 -5.03 -76.87 15.91
N LEU A 177 -6.24 -76.40 16.27
CA LEU A 177 -6.49 -74.98 16.45
C LEU A 177 -5.74 -74.48 17.70
N PRO A 178 -5.18 -73.26 17.67
CA PRO A 178 -4.55 -72.69 18.84
C PRO A 178 -5.60 -72.42 19.91
N ASP A 179 -5.32 -72.87 21.14
CA ASP A 179 -6.15 -72.57 22.31
C ASP A 179 -6.23 -71.06 22.52
N ILE A 180 -7.40 -70.52 22.20
CA ILE A 180 -7.83 -69.20 22.66
C ILE A 180 -8.31 -69.35 24.10
N THR A 181 -7.41 -69.20 25.06
CA THR A 181 -7.83 -68.91 26.44
C THR A 181 -8.34 -67.46 26.51
N PRO A 182 -9.47 -67.23 27.22
CA PRO A 182 -10.24 -65.99 27.17
C PRO A 182 -9.56 -64.77 27.80
#